data_AF-A0AAY5KJC8-F1
#
_entry.id   AF-A0AAY5KJC8-F1
#
_cell.length_a   1.000
_cell.length_b   1.000
_cell.length_c   1.000
_cell.angle_alpha   90.00
_cell.angle_beta   90.00
_cell.angle_gamma   90.00
#
_symmetry.space_group_name_H-M   'P 1'
#
loop_
_entity.id
_entity.type
_entity.pdbx_description
1 polymer ?
#
loop_
_entity_poly.entity_id
_entity_poly.type
_entity_poly.pdbx_seq_one_letter_code
_entity_poly.pdbx_strand_id
1 'polypeptide(L)'
;MVGTKRTSDITTSIRTILELCETSKAATVIHGVTIEVKKGNITQETVRGIVNTTNSTIDLTAGVSGAILKAAGQTVVDECNALGMQPSDGVVMTAPGNLPTKNIIHMVGQTKEKDITSSMLKVLKMCEDKKIQSVSFPALGTGSAGNLGAAQVGEAMMAAVYDLLLTIRTPSVKTIHIVVFQTKMMKDFEDILTSKLSKPTTQPQPSPTKSALCLAGACAEVEFPGMEAEVYGLSPASLAQVKKLLDDLISEECISQDLPSSHLSFLLEPQKKAIVALSRKEQVRIQVASPDKLTVSGKKDDVLYSILQIKDYLQEARDRKSRESEEKRMRETVRWKTWEGQTWVELDQSLNYDLEMAFHDLAPVHSVETTSTWFKDHGITVLNWPANSPDLNPIEYLWDIVKRKMRYARPNNAEELKATIRFPPNWSPMDNKDLDMVTLDPTSAEYQSIEKDLVATSKNPHTNTKPTINIVQSKDQWQRYAVKKQALDKKYPKNKNELNLYHGTTKEICQKINTCGFNRSFCGRNATVYGDGTYFAKEMWYSCHDTYSSQDASGQKYMYRARVLVGKPCLGVKGMKEPNPLNPTDISQGLFDCAVDNLQNPFIYVVFCDAGAYPDYLIIFKTA
;
A
#
# COMPACT_ATOMS: atom_id res chain seq x y z
N MET A 1 -35.34 68.43 -0.52
CA MET A 1 -34.34 68.95 0.43
C MET A 1 -33.69 67.74 1.11
N VAL A 2 -32.44 67.42 0.76
CA VAL A 2 -31.24 67.61 1.62
C VAL A 2 -31.30 66.69 2.85
N GLY A 3 -30.37 65.78 3.16
CA GLY A 3 -29.04 65.38 2.66
C GLY A 3 -28.50 64.32 3.66
N THR A 4 -27.99 63.17 3.23
CA THR A 4 -26.56 62.80 3.16
C THR A 4 -25.64 63.16 4.35
N LYS A 5 -25.15 62.12 5.06
CA LYS A 5 -23.71 61.76 5.36
C LYS A 5 -23.69 60.74 6.51
N ARG A 6 -23.40 59.44 6.30
CA ARG A 6 -22.07 58.77 6.21
C ARG A 6 -21.05 59.21 7.27
N THR A 7 -20.70 58.28 8.16
CA THR A 7 -19.37 57.65 8.37
C THR A 7 -19.55 56.57 9.46
N SER A 8 -19.50 55.27 9.15
CA SER A 8 -18.29 54.43 9.14
C SER A 8 -17.48 54.56 10.43
N ASP A 9 -17.73 53.72 11.45
CA ASP A 9 -16.73 53.49 12.52
C ASP A 9 -16.96 52.30 13.50
N ILE A 10 -17.72 51.26 13.14
CA ILE A 10 -17.83 50.08 14.05
C ILE A 10 -17.60 48.73 13.33
N THR A 11 -17.41 48.70 12.01
CA THR A 11 -17.12 47.47 11.26
C THR A 11 -15.65 47.29 10.86
N THR A 12 -14.74 48.16 11.34
CA THR A 12 -13.30 48.09 11.04
C THR A 12 -12.46 47.51 12.19
N SER A 13 -12.93 47.47 13.44
CA SER A 13 -12.14 46.92 14.57
C SER A 13 -12.33 45.43 14.85
N ILE A 14 -13.20 44.72 14.13
CA ILE A 14 -13.35 43.25 14.25
C ILE A 14 -12.77 42.52 13.03
N ARG A 15 -12.34 43.25 11.99
CA ARG A 15 -11.68 42.68 10.80
C ARG A 15 -10.15 42.70 10.84
N THR A 16 -9.53 43.11 11.95
CA THR A 16 -8.07 43.10 12.12
C THR A 16 -7.58 42.11 13.19
N ILE A 17 -8.46 41.24 13.73
CA ILE A 17 -8.07 40.12 14.62
C ILE A 17 -8.51 38.76 14.03
N LEU A 18 -8.61 38.68 12.70
CA LEU A 18 -8.86 37.44 11.95
C LEU A 18 -7.88 37.30 10.77
N GLU A 19 -6.64 37.73 10.95
CA GLU A 19 -5.57 37.55 9.96
C GLU A 19 -4.19 37.37 10.61
N LEU A 20 -4.14 36.56 11.66
CA LEU A 20 -2.95 35.79 11.99
C LEU A 20 -3.35 34.32 11.91
N CYS A 21 -3.26 33.76 10.70
CA CYS A 21 -3.13 32.32 10.53
C CYS A 21 -1.89 31.90 11.35
N GLU A 22 -2.10 31.45 12.58
CA GLU A 22 -1.14 30.56 13.23
C GLU A 22 -1.04 29.33 12.34
N THR A 23 -0.01 29.32 11.49
CA THR A 23 0.52 28.08 10.95
C THR A 23 0.94 27.25 12.16
N SER A 24 0.17 26.20 12.47
CA SER A 24 0.62 25.13 13.34
C SER A 24 2.01 24.70 12.85
N LYS A 25 3.02 24.98 13.66
CA LYS A 25 4.41 24.57 13.46
C LYS A 25 4.76 23.69 14.64
N ALA A 26 4.79 22.38 14.44
CA ALA A 26 5.38 21.47 15.41
C ALA A 26 6.89 21.45 15.17
N ALA A 27 7.67 21.84 16.17
CA ALA A 27 9.13 21.80 16.11
C ALA A 27 9.70 21.12 17.36
N THR A 28 10.78 20.37 17.18
CA THR A 28 11.55 19.77 18.28
C THR A 28 13.05 19.91 18.02
N VAL A 29 13.86 19.82 19.07
CA VAL A 29 15.31 19.87 18.97
C VAL A 29 15.89 18.57 19.51
N ILE A 30 16.59 17.82 18.67
CA ILE A 30 17.25 16.57 19.04
C ILE A 30 18.75 16.73 18.83
N HIS A 31 19.54 16.60 19.90
CA HIS A 31 21.01 16.75 19.87
C HIS A 31 21.51 18.00 19.12
N GLY A 32 20.79 19.13 19.24
CA GLY A 32 21.14 20.40 18.60
C GLY A 32 20.71 20.53 17.12
N VAL A 33 19.94 19.59 16.60
CA VAL A 33 19.28 19.67 15.28
C VAL A 33 17.81 19.99 15.48
N THR A 34 17.34 21.06 14.84
CA THR A 34 15.93 21.47 14.84
C THR A 34 15.18 20.71 13.76
N ILE A 35 14.09 20.05 14.13
CA ILE A 35 13.20 19.33 13.22
C ILE A 35 11.84 20.00 13.28
N GLU A 36 11.35 20.49 12.14
CA GLU A 36 10.07 21.20 12.03
C GLU A 36 9.17 20.52 11.00
N VAL A 37 7.95 20.17 11.41
CA VAL A 37 6.88 19.81 10.48
C VAL A 37 6.08 21.06 10.16
N LYS A 38 5.88 21.30 8.86
CA LYS A 38 5.08 22.44 8.41
C LYS A 38 4.25 22.12 7.18
N LYS A 39 3.08 22.74 7.12
CA LYS A 39 2.26 22.73 5.91
C LYS A 39 2.89 23.65 4.87
N GLY A 40 3.10 23.16 3.66
CA GLY A 40 3.66 24.01 2.61
C GLY A 40 3.89 23.35 1.26
N ASN A 41 4.34 24.17 0.32
CA ASN A 41 4.82 23.73 -0.98
C ASN A 41 6.35 23.72 -0.96
N ILE A 42 6.96 22.55 -1.13
CA ILE A 42 8.42 22.38 -1.08
C ILE A 42 9.17 23.22 -2.10
N THR A 43 8.54 23.61 -3.21
CA THR A 43 9.18 24.48 -4.23
C THR A 43 9.37 25.93 -3.76
N GLN A 44 8.78 26.31 -2.62
CA GLN A 44 8.91 27.64 -2.02
C GLN A 44 9.87 27.67 -0.83
N GLU A 45 10.51 26.53 -0.51
CA GLU A 45 11.44 26.43 0.62
C GLU A 45 12.75 27.17 0.35
N THR A 46 13.17 28.00 1.31
CA THR A 46 14.39 28.82 1.23
C THR A 46 15.59 28.19 1.97
N VAL A 47 15.52 26.88 2.28
CA VAL A 47 16.61 26.14 2.92
C VAL A 47 17.78 25.92 1.95
N ARG A 48 18.91 25.38 2.44
CA ARG A 48 20.10 25.14 1.61
C ARG A 48 19.98 23.93 0.68
N GLY A 49 19.14 22.96 1.00
CA GLY A 49 18.83 21.83 0.13
C GLY A 49 17.36 21.45 0.22
N ILE A 50 16.71 21.20 -0.92
CA ILE A 50 15.39 20.56 -0.93
C ILE A 50 15.55 19.15 -1.50
N VAL A 51 14.68 18.24 -1.07
CA VAL A 51 14.72 16.86 -1.52
C VAL A 51 13.63 16.63 -2.57
N ASN A 52 14.06 16.16 -3.73
CA ASN A 52 13.18 15.68 -4.78
C ASN A 52 13.09 14.14 -4.72
N THR A 53 11.89 13.60 -4.59
CA THR A 53 11.65 12.15 -4.67
C THR A 53 11.22 11.75 -6.08
N THR A 54 12.03 10.96 -6.78
CA THR A 54 11.88 10.67 -8.22
C THR A 54 12.04 9.16 -8.53
N ASN A 55 11.98 8.76 -9.80
CA ASN A 55 12.28 7.41 -10.30
C ASN A 55 13.80 7.24 -10.56
N SER A 56 14.24 6.02 -10.89
CA SER A 56 15.65 5.71 -11.21
C SER A 56 16.20 6.46 -12.43
N THR A 57 15.34 6.96 -13.32
CA THR A 57 15.73 7.77 -14.49
C THR A 57 15.78 9.27 -14.21
N ILE A 58 15.42 9.71 -12.99
CA ILE A 58 15.41 11.12 -12.55
C ILE A 58 14.54 12.06 -13.42
N ASP A 59 13.62 11.51 -14.21
CA ASP A 59 12.78 12.22 -15.18
C ASP A 59 11.30 12.23 -14.78
N LEU A 60 10.99 11.90 -13.52
CA LEU A 60 9.62 11.80 -13.05
C LEU A 60 8.91 13.16 -13.10
N THR A 61 7.99 13.31 -14.05
CA THR A 61 7.21 14.54 -14.28
C THR A 61 5.88 14.60 -13.52
N ALA A 62 5.64 13.65 -12.61
CA ALA A 62 4.45 13.56 -11.78
C ALA A 62 4.72 13.85 -10.30
N GLY A 63 3.68 14.18 -9.54
CA GLY A 63 3.75 14.38 -8.09
C GLY A 63 4.71 15.50 -7.67
N VAL A 64 5.43 15.28 -6.57
CA VAL A 64 6.40 16.25 -6.03
C VAL A 64 7.54 16.50 -7.01
N SER A 65 8.05 15.47 -7.68
CA SER A 65 9.11 15.64 -8.70
C SER A 65 8.66 16.47 -9.88
N GLY A 66 7.46 16.23 -10.40
CA GLY A 66 6.88 17.07 -11.44
C GLY A 66 6.79 18.55 -11.03
N ALA A 67 6.35 18.81 -9.79
CA ALA A 67 6.27 20.17 -9.26
C ALA A 67 7.65 20.83 -9.11
N ILE A 68 8.66 20.11 -8.60
CA ILE A 68 10.03 20.59 -8.44
C ILE A 68 10.67 20.84 -9.80
N LEU A 69 10.63 19.88 -10.74
CA LEU A 69 11.25 20.03 -12.07
C LEU A 69 10.61 21.17 -12.86
N LYS A 70 9.28 21.31 -12.81
CA LYS A 70 8.57 22.42 -13.45
C LYS A 70 8.97 23.77 -12.86
N ALA A 71 9.13 23.87 -11.53
CA ALA A 71 9.51 25.11 -10.86
C ALA A 71 11.00 25.43 -11.03
N ALA A 72 11.88 24.43 -11.08
CA ALA A 72 13.32 24.57 -11.28
C ALA A 72 13.67 24.99 -12.72
N GLY A 73 12.89 24.53 -13.71
CA GLY A 73 13.07 24.87 -15.12
C GLY A 73 13.98 23.91 -15.88
N GLN A 74 14.12 24.17 -17.19
CA GLN A 74 14.76 23.23 -18.13
C GLN A 74 16.22 22.92 -17.80
N THR A 75 16.96 23.87 -17.23
CA THR A 75 18.38 23.68 -16.88
C THR A 75 18.60 22.51 -15.92
N VAL A 76 17.66 22.31 -14.98
CA VAL A 76 17.74 21.19 -14.02
C VAL A 76 17.31 19.88 -14.68
N VAL A 77 16.35 19.91 -15.60
CA VAL A 77 15.96 18.72 -16.38
C VAL A 77 17.14 18.22 -17.21
N ASP A 78 17.90 19.13 -17.82
CA ASP A 78 19.08 18.79 -18.62
C ASP A 78 20.21 18.21 -17.73
N GLU A 79 20.41 18.75 -16.53
CA GLU A 79 21.37 18.23 -15.56
C GLU A 79 20.96 16.82 -15.07
N CYS A 80 19.68 16.59 -14.78
CA CYS A 80 19.15 15.26 -14.46
C CYS A 80 19.39 14.25 -15.59
N ASN A 81 19.14 14.66 -16.84
CA ASN A 81 19.38 13.81 -18.02
C ASN A 81 20.87 13.45 -18.17
N ALA A 82 21.77 14.39 -17.86
CA ALA A 82 23.22 14.17 -17.90
C ALA A 82 23.72 13.21 -16.79
N LEU A 83 23.07 13.20 -15.62
CA LEU A 83 23.39 12.29 -14.51
C LEU A 83 23.01 10.82 -14.82
N GLY A 84 22.06 10.60 -15.72
CA GLY A 84 21.66 9.27 -16.17
C GLY A 84 20.99 8.41 -15.10
N MET A 85 20.85 7.11 -15.42
CA MET A 85 20.15 6.15 -14.58
C MET A 85 20.86 5.91 -13.24
N GLN A 86 20.09 5.95 -12.15
CA GLN A 86 20.54 5.77 -10.78
C GLN A 86 20.15 4.38 -10.24
N PRO A 87 20.91 3.83 -9.27
CA PRO A 87 20.51 2.63 -8.56
C PRO A 87 19.19 2.86 -7.79
N SER A 88 18.56 1.78 -7.34
CA SER A 88 17.26 1.82 -6.65
C SER A 88 17.25 2.64 -5.36
N ASP A 89 18.42 2.88 -4.76
CA ASP A 89 18.64 3.68 -3.55
C ASP A 89 19.56 4.89 -3.82
N GLY A 90 19.57 5.34 -5.09
CA GLY A 90 20.43 6.41 -5.59
C GLY A 90 20.04 7.78 -5.04
N VAL A 91 21.07 8.57 -4.72
CA VAL A 91 20.95 9.96 -4.27
C VAL A 91 21.99 10.78 -5.04
N VAL A 92 21.53 11.82 -5.74
CA VAL A 92 22.37 12.74 -6.51
C VAL A 92 21.94 14.18 -6.28
N MET A 93 22.77 15.15 -6.67
CA MET A 93 22.51 16.57 -6.41
C MET A 93 22.69 17.38 -7.69
N THR A 94 21.82 18.37 -7.89
CA THR A 94 21.84 19.30 -9.03
C THR A 94 21.80 20.76 -8.55
N ALA A 95 22.05 21.69 -9.48
CA ALA A 95 21.83 23.12 -9.27
C ALA A 95 20.34 23.43 -9.01
N PRO A 96 20.00 24.56 -8.36
CA PRO A 96 18.61 24.86 -7.99
C PRO A 96 17.72 25.33 -9.15
N GLY A 97 18.30 25.68 -10.29
CA GLY A 97 17.58 26.34 -11.39
C GLY A 97 16.92 27.63 -10.89
N ASN A 98 15.61 27.75 -11.11
CA ASN A 98 14.81 28.91 -10.70
C ASN A 98 14.27 28.83 -9.26
N LEU A 99 14.60 27.79 -8.49
CA LEU A 99 14.10 27.62 -7.12
C LEU A 99 14.86 28.49 -6.10
N PRO A 100 14.22 28.91 -5.00
CA PRO A 100 14.85 29.76 -3.97
C PRO A 100 15.90 29.05 -3.10
N THR A 101 15.98 27.72 -3.16
CA THR A 101 17.00 26.88 -2.50
C THR A 101 18.39 27.06 -3.12
N LYS A 102 19.42 26.50 -2.48
CA LYS A 102 20.78 26.45 -3.05
C LYS A 102 21.10 25.16 -3.80
N ASN A 103 20.45 24.05 -3.46
CA ASN A 103 20.67 22.75 -4.09
C ASN A 103 19.36 21.95 -4.15
N ILE A 104 19.25 21.05 -5.13
CA ILE A 104 18.20 20.03 -5.19
C ILE A 104 18.87 18.66 -5.01
N ILE A 105 18.43 17.88 -4.03
CA ILE A 105 18.92 16.53 -3.79
C ILE A 105 17.86 15.56 -4.31
N HIS A 106 18.17 14.85 -5.38
CA HIS A 106 17.30 13.87 -6.00
C HIS A 106 17.54 12.51 -5.37
N MET A 107 16.50 11.93 -4.78
CA MET A 107 16.51 10.57 -4.26
C MET A 107 15.50 9.70 -5.00
N VAL A 108 15.87 8.46 -5.30
CA VAL A 108 14.92 7.47 -5.83
C VAL A 108 13.88 7.15 -4.75
N GLY A 109 12.59 7.24 -5.12
CA GLY A 109 11.47 7.08 -4.20
C GLY A 109 11.31 5.66 -3.69
N GLN A 110 10.96 5.54 -2.40
CA GLN A 110 10.83 4.28 -1.69
C GLN A 110 9.40 4.05 -1.21
N THR A 111 9.00 2.78 -1.10
CA THR A 111 7.63 2.37 -0.74
C THR A 111 7.56 1.50 0.51
N LYS A 112 8.70 1.25 1.18
CA LYS A 112 8.81 0.49 2.43
C LYS A 112 9.50 1.33 3.50
N GLU A 113 9.09 1.18 4.76
CA GLU A 113 9.62 1.97 5.89
C GLU A 113 11.16 1.91 6.01
N LYS A 114 11.73 0.70 6.01
CA LYS A 114 13.19 0.49 6.07
C LYS A 114 13.95 1.18 4.94
N ASP A 115 13.37 1.19 3.74
CA ASP A 115 14.01 1.77 2.56
C ASP A 115 13.91 3.31 2.61
N ILE A 116 12.82 3.86 3.15
CA ILE A 116 12.69 5.29 3.47
C ILE A 116 13.74 5.70 4.50
N THR A 117 13.88 4.96 5.60
CA THR A 117 14.88 5.24 6.65
C THR A 117 16.28 5.28 6.06
N SER A 118 16.68 4.22 5.35
CA SER A 118 18.03 4.12 4.78
C SER A 118 18.30 5.17 3.69
N SER A 119 17.34 5.47 2.82
CA SER A 119 17.50 6.46 1.75
C SER A 119 17.53 7.89 2.29
N MET A 120 16.70 8.23 3.28
CA MET A 120 16.77 9.52 3.97
C MET A 120 18.10 9.67 4.72
N LEU A 121 18.59 8.61 5.37
CA LEU A 121 19.90 8.62 6.03
C LEU A 121 21.04 8.88 5.02
N LYS A 122 20.98 8.34 3.80
CA LYS A 122 21.94 8.67 2.72
C LYS A 122 21.89 10.14 2.33
N VAL A 123 20.70 10.72 2.18
CA VAL A 123 20.54 12.16 1.93
C VAL A 123 21.17 12.99 3.05
N LEU A 124 20.90 12.63 4.31
CA LEU A 124 21.46 13.31 5.47
C LEU A 124 22.98 13.21 5.52
N LYS A 125 23.56 12.04 5.22
CA LYS A 125 25.02 11.86 5.09
C LYS A 125 25.61 12.72 3.96
N MET A 126 24.95 12.79 2.81
CA MET A 126 25.37 13.70 1.73
C MET A 126 25.36 15.17 2.19
N CYS A 127 24.34 15.60 2.95
CA CYS A 127 24.31 16.94 3.53
C CYS A 127 25.48 17.18 4.49
N GLU A 128 25.87 16.18 5.28
CA GLU A 128 27.03 16.26 6.17
C GLU A 128 28.36 16.38 5.42
N ASP A 129 28.53 15.60 4.35
CA ASP A 129 29.71 15.62 3.50
C ASP A 129 29.85 16.96 2.76
N LYS A 130 28.73 17.52 2.30
CA LYS A 130 28.65 18.79 1.57
C LYS A 130 28.46 20.02 2.48
N LYS A 131 28.43 19.84 3.80
CA LYS A 131 28.20 20.92 4.79
C LYS A 131 26.92 21.73 4.55
N ILE A 132 25.86 21.06 4.11
CA ILE A 132 24.52 21.64 3.95
C ILE A 132 23.87 21.71 5.33
N GLN A 133 23.61 22.93 5.81
CA GLN A 133 23.14 23.16 7.19
C GLN A 133 21.61 23.07 7.36
N SER A 134 20.84 23.20 6.28
CA SER A 134 19.38 23.11 6.33
C SER A 134 18.82 22.37 5.12
N VAL A 135 17.93 21.41 5.38
CA VAL A 135 17.35 20.55 4.35
C VAL A 135 15.84 20.36 4.55
N SER A 136 15.07 20.40 3.47
CA SER A 136 13.61 20.19 3.48
C SER A 136 13.26 18.91 2.72
N PHE A 137 12.54 18.01 3.38
CA PHE A 137 12.01 16.78 2.81
C PHE A 137 10.51 16.92 2.56
N PRO A 138 9.97 16.37 1.47
CA PRO A 138 8.54 16.14 1.36
C PRO A 138 8.15 14.96 2.27
N ALA A 139 6.85 14.72 2.47
CA ALA A 139 6.38 13.47 3.08
C ALA A 139 6.74 12.28 2.17
N LEU A 140 7.81 11.56 2.50
CA LEU A 140 8.40 10.53 1.64
C LEU A 140 7.48 9.31 1.51
N GLY A 141 7.15 8.88 0.30
CA GLY A 141 6.35 7.66 0.11
C GLY A 141 4.84 7.79 0.41
N THR A 142 4.31 9.01 0.58
CA THR A 142 2.85 9.25 0.72
C THR A 142 2.15 9.62 -0.61
N GLY A 143 2.87 9.57 -1.73
CA GLY A 143 2.36 9.91 -3.07
C GLY A 143 1.69 8.72 -3.79
N SER A 144 1.25 8.91 -5.04
CA SER A 144 0.52 7.91 -5.83
C SER A 144 1.21 6.55 -6.03
N ALA A 145 2.51 6.45 -5.73
CA ALA A 145 3.29 5.22 -5.81
C ALA A 145 3.51 4.52 -4.46
N GLY A 146 3.16 5.15 -3.33
CA GLY A 146 3.40 4.63 -1.99
C GLY A 146 2.12 4.21 -1.27
N ASN A 147 2.13 3.02 -0.67
CA ASN A 147 1.01 2.43 0.08
C ASN A 147 1.16 2.61 1.61
N LEU A 148 2.02 3.52 2.06
CA LEU A 148 2.31 3.72 3.49
C LEU A 148 1.47 4.85 4.08
N GLY A 149 0.96 4.64 5.30
CA GLY A 149 0.25 5.67 6.06
C GLY A 149 1.20 6.78 6.51
N ALA A 150 0.67 7.99 6.71
CA ALA A 150 1.46 9.16 7.13
C ALA A 150 2.22 8.92 8.44
N ALA A 151 1.63 8.16 9.38
CA ALA A 151 2.29 7.80 10.63
C ALA A 151 3.55 6.92 10.40
N GLN A 152 3.43 5.86 9.62
CA GLN A 152 4.55 4.95 9.28
C GLN A 152 5.68 5.70 8.57
N VAL A 153 5.33 6.62 7.66
CA VAL A 153 6.31 7.48 6.99
C VAL A 153 7.00 8.40 7.99
N GLY A 154 6.25 9.06 8.87
CA GLY A 154 6.83 9.95 9.88
C GLY A 154 7.78 9.19 10.83
N GLU A 155 7.43 7.97 11.24
CA GLU A 155 8.29 7.12 12.06
C GLU A 155 9.57 6.73 11.33
N ALA A 156 9.47 6.31 10.07
CA ALA A 156 10.64 5.95 9.26
C ALA A 156 11.57 7.15 9.02
N MET A 157 11.01 8.34 8.76
CA MET A 157 11.77 9.58 8.59
C MET A 157 12.46 10.00 9.89
N MET A 158 11.78 9.89 11.03
CA MET A 158 12.38 10.18 12.34
C MET A 158 13.46 9.17 12.71
N ALA A 159 13.29 7.88 12.40
CA ALA A 159 14.32 6.87 12.60
C ALA A 159 15.63 7.24 11.86
N ALA A 160 15.54 7.75 10.63
CA ALA A 160 16.72 8.19 9.87
C ALA A 160 17.45 9.36 10.55
N VAL A 161 16.70 10.27 11.20
CA VAL A 161 17.30 11.35 11.98
C VAL A 161 18.01 10.80 13.22
N TYR A 162 17.39 9.86 13.94
CA TYR A 162 18.04 9.21 15.09
C TYR A 162 19.32 8.46 14.66
N ASP A 163 19.29 7.70 13.58
CA ASP A 163 20.46 6.97 13.07
C ASP A 163 21.63 7.91 12.72
N LEU A 164 21.34 9.07 12.13
CA LEU A 164 22.36 10.09 11.87
C LEU A 164 22.98 10.60 13.17
N LEU A 165 22.14 10.96 14.14
CA LEU A 165 22.57 11.55 15.42
C LEU A 165 23.30 10.56 16.32
N LEU A 166 23.02 9.25 16.19
CA LEU A 166 23.80 8.19 16.82
C LEU A 166 25.19 8.02 16.18
N THR A 167 25.31 8.35 14.89
CA THR A 167 26.56 8.18 14.13
C THR A 167 27.49 9.40 14.21
N ILE A 168 26.94 10.62 14.33
CA ILE A 168 27.70 11.87 14.23
C ILE A 168 27.44 12.75 15.46
N ARG A 169 28.49 12.98 16.28
CA ARG A 169 28.40 13.80 17.50
C ARG A 169 28.13 15.28 17.25
N THR A 170 28.65 15.83 16.16
CA THR A 170 28.53 17.26 15.80
C THR A 170 28.04 17.41 14.36
N PRO A 171 26.74 17.23 14.11
CA PRO A 171 26.18 17.32 12.76
C PRO A 171 26.29 18.75 12.22
N SER A 172 26.64 18.85 10.94
CA SER A 172 26.65 20.07 10.13
C SER A 172 25.23 20.50 9.80
N VAL A 173 24.32 19.54 9.60
CA VAL A 173 22.88 19.76 9.48
C VAL A 173 22.35 20.28 10.81
N LYS A 174 21.75 21.48 10.79
CA LYS A 174 21.15 22.15 11.95
C LYS A 174 19.64 22.20 11.88
N THR A 175 19.07 22.15 10.68
CA THR A 175 17.63 22.29 10.47
C THR A 175 17.13 21.26 9.46
N ILE A 176 16.12 20.50 9.83
CA ILE A 176 15.40 19.56 8.97
C ILE A 176 13.93 19.99 8.95
N HIS A 177 13.40 20.31 7.77
CA HIS A 177 11.95 20.50 7.62
C HIS A 177 11.32 19.28 6.99
N ILE A 178 10.15 18.89 7.50
CA ILE A 178 9.24 17.97 6.83
C ILE A 178 8.07 18.80 6.30
N VAL A 179 8.03 18.96 4.97
CA VAL A 179 7.06 19.79 4.27
C VAL A 179 5.89 18.93 3.81
N VAL A 180 4.76 19.10 4.48
CA VAL A 180 3.54 18.34 4.23
C VAL A 180 2.59 19.18 3.38
N PHE A 181 2.30 18.72 2.16
CA PHE A 181 1.41 19.44 1.26
C PHE A 181 -0.08 19.25 1.61
N GLN A 182 -0.48 18.04 2.04
CA GLN A 182 -1.88 17.71 2.33
C GLN A 182 -2.20 17.90 3.81
N THR A 183 -3.16 18.78 4.13
CA THR A 183 -3.56 19.11 5.51
C THR A 183 -3.92 17.87 6.35
N LYS A 184 -4.54 16.85 5.76
CA LYS A 184 -4.98 15.64 6.48
C LYS A 184 -3.83 14.83 7.10
N MET A 185 -2.59 14.98 6.58
CA MET A 185 -1.41 14.27 7.09
C MET A 185 -0.66 15.09 8.16
N MET A 186 -1.01 16.36 8.36
CA MET A 186 -0.29 17.24 9.28
C MET A 186 -0.27 16.66 10.70
N LYS A 187 -1.43 16.26 11.19
CA LYS A 187 -1.60 15.77 12.56
C LYS A 187 -0.73 14.55 12.85
N ASP A 188 -0.66 13.59 11.93
CA ASP A 188 0.18 12.39 12.10
C ASP A 188 1.67 12.76 12.28
N PHE A 189 2.17 13.69 11.46
CA PHE A 189 3.56 14.15 11.55
C PHE A 189 3.83 15.04 12.78
N GLU A 190 2.85 15.85 13.20
CA GLU A 190 2.92 16.65 14.42
C GLU A 190 2.92 15.77 15.68
N ASP A 191 2.08 14.73 15.72
CA ASP A 191 1.99 13.76 16.82
C ASP A 191 3.28 12.95 16.96
N ILE A 192 3.95 12.62 15.86
CA ILE A 192 5.24 11.92 15.89
C ILE A 192 6.36 12.80 16.47
N LEU A 193 6.38 14.10 16.13
CA LEU A 193 7.34 15.05 16.70
C LEU A 193 7.09 15.29 18.19
N THR A 194 5.84 15.30 18.62
CA THR A 194 5.44 15.65 19.99
C THR A 194 5.42 14.45 20.95
N SER A 195 5.10 13.24 20.47
CA SER A 195 5.06 12.01 21.29
C SER A 195 6.42 11.60 21.86
N LYS A 196 7.53 12.11 21.31
CA LYS A 196 8.91 11.89 21.82
C LYS A 196 9.38 12.98 22.80
N LEU A 197 8.55 14.01 23.09
CA LEU A 197 8.87 15.09 24.05
C LEU A 197 8.44 14.78 25.50
N SER A 198 7.72 13.70 25.76
CA SER A 198 7.41 13.25 27.12
C SER A 198 8.60 12.49 27.71
N LYS A 199 9.40 13.21 28.51
CA LYS A 199 10.28 12.59 29.51
C LYS A 199 9.50 11.58 30.37
N PRO A 200 10.15 10.53 30.87
CA PRO A 200 9.51 9.52 31.71
C PRO A 200 8.99 10.19 32.99
N THR A 201 7.66 10.27 33.11
CA THR A 201 7.02 10.76 34.33
C THR A 201 7.12 9.68 35.38
N THR A 202 7.90 9.99 36.42
CA THR A 202 8.03 9.27 37.68
C THR A 202 6.64 8.96 38.25
N GLN A 203 6.33 7.68 38.43
CA GLN A 203 5.33 7.22 39.40
C GLN A 203 6.04 6.52 40.57
N PRO A 204 5.43 6.50 41.77
CA PRO A 204 6.13 6.41 43.05
C PRO A 204 6.77 5.02 43.25
N GLN A 205 8.03 5.01 43.67
CA GLN A 205 8.67 3.82 44.21
C GLN A 205 8.02 3.37 45.52
N PRO A 206 7.81 2.06 45.72
CA PRO A 206 8.27 1.39 46.91
C PRO A 206 9.77 1.10 46.77
N SER A 207 10.56 1.56 47.74
CA SER A 207 12.00 1.30 47.88
C SER A 207 12.30 -0.17 48.27
N PRO A 208 13.58 -0.56 48.31
CA PRO A 208 14.52 -0.80 47.22
C PRO A 208 14.71 -2.33 47.00
N THR A 209 15.54 -2.72 46.03
CA THR A 209 16.53 -3.85 46.04
C THR A 209 16.54 -4.65 44.72
N LYS A 210 17.75 -4.73 44.14
CA LYS A 210 18.20 -5.47 42.93
C LYS A 210 18.05 -4.72 41.61
N SER A 211 19.20 -4.35 41.04
CA SER A 211 19.37 -3.89 39.66
C SER A 211 18.65 -4.84 38.68
N ALA A 212 17.92 -4.29 37.71
CA ALA A 212 17.22 -5.07 36.69
C ALA A 212 18.19 -6.00 35.93
N LEU A 213 17.76 -7.22 35.62
CA LEU A 213 18.58 -8.24 34.98
C LEU A 213 18.94 -7.82 33.54
N CYS A 214 20.23 -7.68 33.26
CA CYS A 214 20.73 -7.57 31.90
C CYS A 214 20.75 -8.96 31.26
N LEU A 215 19.85 -9.21 30.30
CA LEU A 215 19.72 -10.52 29.66
C LEU A 215 21.02 -10.96 28.97
N ALA A 216 21.68 -10.03 28.26
CA ALA A 216 22.94 -10.31 27.57
C ALA A 216 24.05 -10.76 28.53
N GLY A 217 24.21 -10.05 29.65
CA GLY A 217 25.20 -10.42 30.67
C GLY A 217 24.86 -11.74 31.35
N ALA A 218 23.61 -11.91 31.78
CA ALA A 218 23.19 -13.10 32.51
C ALA A 218 23.23 -14.39 31.67
N CYS A 219 22.97 -14.31 30.37
CA CYS A 219 23.14 -15.45 29.46
C CYS A 219 24.63 -15.75 29.17
N ALA A 220 25.50 -14.73 29.13
CA ALA A 220 26.93 -14.92 28.92
C ALA A 220 27.62 -15.59 30.12
N GLU A 221 27.08 -15.42 31.33
CA GLU A 221 27.54 -16.06 32.57
C GLU A 221 27.08 -17.51 32.74
N VAL A 222 26.28 -18.06 31.81
CA VAL A 222 25.87 -19.47 31.89
C VAL A 222 27.03 -20.37 31.49
N GLU A 223 27.49 -21.16 32.46
CA GLU A 223 28.48 -22.22 32.25
C GLU A 223 27.80 -23.58 32.10
N PHE A 224 28.37 -24.42 31.25
CA PHE A 224 27.93 -25.80 31.02
C PHE A 224 28.96 -26.76 31.60
N PRO A 225 28.55 -27.90 32.17
CA PRO A 225 29.48 -28.93 32.60
C PRO A 225 30.25 -29.46 31.37
N GLY A 226 31.57 -29.25 31.36
CA GLY A 226 32.45 -29.80 30.34
C GLY A 226 32.73 -31.28 30.61
N MET A 227 32.85 -32.08 29.55
CA MET A 227 33.39 -33.43 29.63
C MET A 227 34.79 -33.43 29.00
N GLU A 228 35.79 -33.84 29.75
CA GLU A 228 37.13 -34.09 29.21
C GLU A 228 37.16 -35.50 28.61
N ALA A 229 37.50 -35.58 27.32
CA ALA A 229 37.72 -36.84 26.63
C ALA A 229 39.21 -36.98 26.31
N GLU A 230 39.88 -37.93 26.96
CA GLU A 230 41.27 -38.28 26.64
C GLU A 230 41.30 -39.22 25.45
N VAL A 231 41.97 -38.80 24.37
CA VAL A 231 42.10 -39.59 23.14
C VAL A 231 43.51 -40.14 23.03
N TYR A 232 43.64 -41.46 23.00
CA TYR A 232 44.90 -42.18 22.83
C TYR A 232 45.00 -42.74 21.41
N GLY A 233 46.17 -42.64 20.78
CA GLY A 233 46.39 -43.07 19.41
C GLY A 233 47.82 -43.53 19.16
N LEU A 234 48.00 -44.39 18.14
CA LEU A 234 49.29 -44.99 17.79
C LEU A 234 50.20 -44.04 16.98
N SER A 235 49.64 -42.95 16.45
CA SER A 235 50.37 -41.91 15.70
C SER A 235 49.66 -40.55 15.76
N PRO A 236 50.37 -39.42 15.53
CA PRO A 236 49.76 -38.10 15.39
C PRO A 236 48.67 -38.03 14.31
N ALA A 237 48.84 -38.79 13.21
CA ALA A 237 47.86 -38.84 12.13
C ALA A 237 46.53 -39.49 12.59
N SER A 238 46.62 -40.59 13.34
CA SER A 238 45.43 -41.24 13.92
C SER A 238 44.70 -40.36 14.93
N LEU A 239 45.44 -39.58 15.75
CA LEU A 239 44.85 -38.63 16.69
C LEU A 239 44.11 -37.50 15.98
N ALA A 240 44.70 -36.96 14.91
CA ALA A 240 44.06 -35.93 14.08
C ALA A 240 42.77 -36.44 13.43
N GLN A 241 42.75 -37.71 12.99
CA GLN A 241 41.55 -38.32 12.41
C GLN A 241 40.43 -38.50 13.46
N VAL A 242 40.76 -38.96 14.66
CA VAL A 242 39.77 -39.10 15.75
C VAL A 242 39.23 -37.73 16.17
N LYS A 243 40.08 -36.71 16.29
CA LYS A 243 39.64 -35.34 16.57
C LYS A 243 38.66 -34.84 15.51
N LYS A 244 38.99 -35.04 14.23
CA LYS A 244 38.12 -34.66 13.12
C LYS A 244 36.75 -35.37 13.20
N LEU A 245 36.73 -36.66 13.49
CA LEU A 245 35.47 -37.42 13.63
C LEU A 245 34.62 -36.90 14.79
N LEU A 246 35.23 -36.51 15.92
CA LEU A 246 34.53 -35.89 17.03
C LEU A 246 33.97 -34.51 16.65
N ASP A 247 34.75 -33.68 15.96
CA ASP A 247 34.31 -32.37 15.47
C ASP A 247 33.15 -32.52 14.46
N ASP A 248 33.22 -33.52 13.57
CA ASP A 248 32.17 -33.84 12.59
C ASP A 248 30.88 -34.30 13.30
N LEU A 249 30.97 -35.22 14.25
CA LEU A 249 29.81 -35.69 15.05
C LEU A 249 29.14 -34.57 15.85
N ILE A 250 29.94 -33.70 16.49
CA ILE A 250 29.42 -32.54 17.20
C ILE A 250 28.70 -31.59 16.23
N SER A 251 29.26 -31.39 15.04
CA SER A 251 28.68 -30.51 14.01
C SER A 251 27.41 -31.10 13.38
N GLU A 252 27.25 -32.43 13.36
CA GLU A 252 26.02 -33.11 12.91
C GLU A 252 24.87 -32.99 13.92
N GLU A 253 25.19 -33.09 15.22
CA GLU A 253 24.20 -33.11 16.31
C GLU A 253 23.86 -31.71 16.86
N CYS A 254 24.75 -30.73 16.69
CA CYS A 254 24.57 -29.36 17.17
C CYS A 254 24.14 -28.42 16.05
N ILE A 255 23.22 -27.50 16.37
CA ILE A 255 22.79 -26.44 15.47
C ILE A 255 22.96 -25.09 16.15
N SER A 256 23.05 -24.02 15.34
CA SER A 256 22.97 -22.64 15.80
C SER A 256 21.94 -21.91 14.97
N GLN A 257 21.02 -21.22 15.63
CA GLN A 257 19.92 -20.52 14.96
C GLN A 257 19.73 -19.11 15.51
N ASP A 258 19.60 -18.16 14.59
CA ASP A 258 19.31 -16.77 14.88
C ASP A 258 17.80 -16.53 15.03
N LEU A 259 17.44 -15.75 16.04
CA LEU A 259 16.12 -15.22 16.32
C LEU A 259 16.15 -13.68 16.25
N PRO A 260 15.84 -13.12 15.07
CA PRO A 260 15.66 -11.67 14.94
C PRO A 260 14.34 -11.25 15.59
N SER A 261 14.38 -10.30 16.52
CA SER A 261 13.17 -9.72 17.11
C SER A 261 13.45 -8.36 17.74
N SER A 262 12.74 -7.33 17.26
CA SER A 262 12.75 -5.97 17.84
C SER A 262 12.08 -5.86 19.21
N HIS A 263 11.59 -6.98 19.75
CA HIS A 263 10.83 -7.01 21.01
C HIS A 263 11.63 -7.54 22.20
N LEU A 264 12.91 -7.92 22.02
CA LEU A 264 13.77 -8.40 23.11
C LEU A 264 13.92 -7.35 24.22
N SER A 265 14.00 -6.06 23.87
CA SER A 265 14.07 -4.96 24.83
C SER A 265 12.80 -4.78 25.66
N PHE A 266 11.68 -5.37 25.25
CA PHE A 266 10.39 -5.27 25.94
C PHE A 266 10.07 -6.47 26.80
N LEU A 267 10.94 -7.48 26.89
CA LEU A 267 10.77 -8.62 27.79
C LEU A 267 10.75 -8.17 29.25
N LEU A 268 9.80 -8.71 30.02
CA LEU A 268 9.70 -8.48 31.46
C LEU A 268 10.79 -9.24 32.23
N GLU A 269 11.10 -8.78 33.44
CA GLU A 269 12.11 -9.42 34.30
C GLU A 269 11.88 -10.93 34.54
N PRO A 270 10.63 -11.42 34.76
CA PRO A 270 10.39 -12.86 34.88
C PRO A 270 10.71 -13.62 33.59
N GLN A 271 10.39 -13.04 32.42
CA GLN A 271 10.67 -13.64 31.12
C GLN A 271 12.18 -13.70 30.85
N LYS A 272 12.92 -12.62 31.17
CA LYS A 272 14.39 -12.63 31.08
C LYS A 272 15.01 -13.70 31.98
N LYS A 273 14.52 -13.84 33.22
CA LYS A 273 14.95 -14.91 34.14
C LYS A 273 14.63 -16.30 33.60
N ALA A 274 13.45 -16.48 33.01
CA ALA A 274 13.04 -17.74 32.40
C ALA A 274 13.95 -18.12 31.21
N ILE A 275 14.32 -17.16 30.37
CA ILE A 275 15.26 -17.39 29.25
C ILE A 275 16.65 -17.81 29.77
N VAL A 276 17.17 -17.16 30.82
CA VAL A 276 18.44 -17.57 31.45
C VAL A 276 18.33 -18.97 32.08
N ALA A 277 17.20 -19.28 32.73
CA ALA A 277 16.96 -20.60 33.30
C ALA A 277 16.84 -21.69 32.22
N LEU A 278 16.21 -21.37 31.09
CA LEU A 278 16.09 -22.24 29.92
C LEU A 278 17.46 -22.60 29.35
N SER A 279 18.38 -21.62 29.24
CA SER A 279 19.77 -21.86 28.84
C SER A 279 20.46 -22.90 29.72
N ARG A 280 20.27 -22.82 31.04
CA ARG A 280 20.85 -23.78 32.00
C ARG A 280 20.19 -25.15 31.92
N LYS A 281 18.86 -25.19 31.84
CA LYS A 281 18.04 -26.40 31.88
C LYS A 281 18.26 -27.28 30.66
N GLU A 282 18.22 -26.67 29.48
CA GLU A 282 18.34 -27.38 28.18
C GLU A 282 19.79 -27.42 27.68
N GLN A 283 20.74 -26.93 28.48
CA GLN A 283 22.16 -26.83 28.14
C GLN A 283 22.44 -26.17 26.77
N VAL A 284 21.59 -25.20 26.39
CA VAL A 284 21.77 -24.42 25.17
C VAL A 284 22.46 -23.10 25.47
N ARG A 285 23.41 -22.71 24.63
CA ARG A 285 24.05 -21.40 24.67
C ARG A 285 23.15 -20.37 24.02
N ILE A 286 22.79 -19.34 24.78
CA ILE A 286 21.99 -18.20 24.30
C ILE A 286 22.90 -16.96 24.26
N GLN A 287 23.00 -16.31 23.11
CA GLN A 287 23.79 -15.11 22.94
C GLN A 287 22.93 -13.95 22.41
N VAL A 288 22.90 -12.85 23.15
CA VAL A 288 22.21 -11.62 22.73
C VAL A 288 23.25 -10.69 22.10
N ALA A 289 23.35 -10.75 20.77
CA ALA A 289 24.35 -9.99 20.01
C ALA A 289 23.99 -8.50 19.87
N SER A 290 22.70 -8.18 19.88
CA SER A 290 22.18 -6.82 19.81
C SER A 290 20.77 -6.77 20.41
N PRO A 291 20.19 -5.58 20.65
CA PRO A 291 18.80 -5.44 21.09
C PRO A 291 17.77 -6.14 20.18
N ASP A 292 18.13 -6.44 18.93
CA ASP A 292 17.21 -7.05 17.95
C ASP A 292 17.61 -8.47 17.52
N LYS A 293 18.67 -9.03 18.11
CA LYS A 293 19.22 -10.33 17.68
C LYS A 293 19.63 -11.19 18.88
N LEU A 294 19.00 -12.35 18.97
CA LEU A 294 19.34 -13.43 19.89
C LEU A 294 19.70 -14.68 19.09
N THR A 295 20.74 -15.40 19.48
CA THR A 295 21.19 -16.65 18.85
C THR A 295 21.13 -17.76 19.88
N VAL A 296 20.60 -18.93 19.49
CA VAL A 296 20.54 -20.14 20.33
C VAL A 296 21.37 -21.23 19.65
N SER A 297 22.29 -21.84 20.38
CA SER A 297 23.18 -22.89 19.86
C SER A 297 23.35 -24.03 20.86
N GLY A 298 23.40 -25.26 20.37
CA GLY A 298 23.47 -26.47 21.18
C GLY A 298 22.94 -27.69 20.41
N LYS A 299 22.60 -28.77 21.11
CA LYS A 299 22.00 -29.96 20.50
C LYS A 299 20.67 -29.62 19.81
N LYS A 300 20.43 -30.22 18.64
CA LYS A 300 19.31 -29.91 17.76
C LYS A 300 17.94 -29.82 18.45
N ASP A 301 17.55 -30.84 19.21
CA ASP A 301 16.22 -30.91 19.85
C ASP A 301 16.06 -29.83 20.93
N ASP A 302 17.10 -29.63 21.73
CA ASP A 302 17.13 -28.68 22.84
C ASP A 302 17.10 -27.22 22.32
N VAL A 303 17.79 -26.96 21.20
CA VAL A 303 17.73 -25.65 20.51
C VAL A 303 16.33 -25.39 19.97
N LEU A 304 15.71 -26.36 19.30
CA LEU A 304 14.36 -26.20 18.74
C LEU A 304 13.32 -25.96 19.85
N TYR A 305 13.38 -26.74 20.93
CA TYR A 305 12.51 -26.54 22.09
C TYR A 305 12.70 -25.15 22.71
N SER A 306 13.95 -24.76 22.94
CA SER A 306 14.27 -23.47 23.54
C SER A 306 13.81 -22.30 22.68
N ILE A 307 13.92 -22.42 21.36
CA ILE A 307 13.45 -21.42 20.41
C ILE A 307 11.93 -21.24 20.47
N LEU A 308 11.16 -22.32 20.59
CA LEU A 308 9.71 -22.24 20.73
C LEU A 308 9.32 -21.47 21.99
N GLN A 309 9.92 -21.80 23.13
CA GLN A 309 9.66 -21.10 24.40
C GLN A 309 10.05 -19.62 24.34
N ILE A 310 11.22 -19.30 23.76
CA ILE A 310 11.66 -17.90 23.61
C ILE A 310 10.72 -17.12 22.67
N LYS A 311 10.23 -17.76 21.60
CA LYS A 311 9.24 -17.16 20.70
C LYS A 311 7.93 -16.83 21.40
N ASP A 312 7.45 -17.69 22.30
CA ASP A 312 6.24 -17.42 23.07
C ASP A 312 6.41 -16.17 23.95
N TYR A 313 7.53 -16.04 24.67
CA TYR A 313 7.82 -14.82 25.45
C TYR A 313 7.95 -13.56 24.59
N LEU A 314 8.54 -13.68 23.39
CA LEU A 314 8.64 -12.58 22.44
C LEU A 314 7.27 -12.19 21.88
N GLN A 315 6.40 -13.17 21.64
CA GLN A 315 5.03 -12.95 21.18
C GLN A 315 4.21 -12.26 22.27
N GLU A 316 4.30 -12.70 23.53
CA GLU A 316 3.68 -12.00 24.67
C GLU A 316 4.18 -10.55 24.81
N ALA A 317 5.48 -10.31 24.60
CA ALA A 317 6.04 -8.96 24.64
C ALA A 317 5.51 -8.07 23.50
N ARG A 318 5.33 -8.65 22.31
CA ARG A 318 4.71 -7.98 21.16
C ARG A 318 3.25 -7.67 21.42
N ASP A 319 2.47 -8.64 21.90
CA ASP A 319 1.03 -8.49 22.12
C ASP A 319 0.76 -7.45 23.20
N ARG A 320 1.55 -7.44 24.28
CA ARG A 320 1.50 -6.37 25.28
C ARG A 320 1.85 -5.00 24.69
N LYS A 321 2.84 -4.91 23.81
CA LYS A 321 3.16 -3.64 23.14
C LYS A 321 2.06 -3.17 22.18
N SER A 322 1.40 -4.09 21.49
CA SER A 322 0.20 -3.80 20.71
C SER A 322 -0.91 -3.27 21.62
N ARG A 323 -1.23 -4.02 22.68
CA ARG A 323 -2.27 -3.64 23.64
C ARG A 323 -2.01 -2.29 24.29
N GLU A 324 -0.79 -2.02 24.76
CA GLU A 324 -0.41 -0.70 25.32
C GLU A 324 -0.67 0.44 24.31
N SER A 325 -0.39 0.20 23.03
CA SER A 325 -0.62 1.18 21.96
C SER A 325 -2.11 1.37 21.67
N GLU A 326 -2.86 0.27 21.67
CA GLU A 326 -4.31 0.26 21.43
C GLU A 326 -5.08 0.88 22.58
N GLU A 327 -4.74 0.57 23.82
CA GLU A 327 -5.25 1.22 25.03
C GLU A 327 -5.03 2.73 25.00
N LYS A 328 -3.83 3.18 24.61
CA LYS A 328 -3.50 4.60 24.51
C LYS A 328 -4.37 5.29 23.46
N ARG A 329 -4.47 4.69 22.26
CA ARG A 329 -5.33 5.19 21.19
C ARG A 329 -6.80 5.21 21.60
N MET A 330 -7.25 4.17 22.29
CA MET A 330 -8.63 4.04 22.76
C MET A 330 -8.96 5.14 23.75
N ARG A 331 -8.08 5.39 24.73
CA ARG A 331 -8.26 6.46 25.72
C ARG A 331 -8.37 7.86 25.11
N GLU A 332 -7.74 8.10 23.97
CA GLU A 332 -7.85 9.37 23.23
C GLU A 332 -9.20 9.54 22.55
N THR A 333 -9.91 8.44 22.30
CA THR A 333 -11.18 8.40 21.55
C THR A 333 -12.39 8.22 22.46
N VAL A 334 -12.31 7.28 23.42
CA VAL A 334 -13.39 6.91 24.33
C VAL A 334 -12.87 6.79 25.76
N ARG A 335 -13.62 7.36 26.70
CA ARG A 335 -13.31 7.36 28.13
C ARG A 335 -14.55 7.06 28.96
N TRP A 336 -14.61 5.84 29.47
CA TRP A 336 -15.58 5.39 30.47
C TRP A 336 -15.32 6.09 31.80
N LYS A 337 -16.41 6.56 32.40
CA LYS A 337 -16.40 7.24 33.70
C LYS A 337 -17.48 6.67 34.60
N THR A 338 -17.21 6.60 35.89
CA THR A 338 -18.20 6.27 36.91
C THR A 338 -18.73 7.56 37.54
N TRP A 339 -20.01 7.56 37.91
CA TRP A 339 -20.63 8.67 38.62
C TRP A 339 -20.62 8.37 40.12
N GLU A 340 -19.88 9.16 40.89
CA GLU A 340 -19.75 9.00 42.36
C GLU A 340 -20.57 10.07 43.11
N GLY A 341 -21.80 10.32 42.65
CA GLY A 341 -22.77 11.21 43.32
C GLY A 341 -22.53 12.71 43.16
N GLN A 342 -21.29 13.15 42.95
CA GLN A 342 -20.94 14.57 42.74
C GLN A 342 -19.96 14.81 41.58
N THR A 343 -19.15 13.82 41.21
CA THR A 343 -18.15 13.96 40.15
C THR A 343 -18.09 12.71 39.28
N TRP A 344 -17.65 12.92 38.04
CA TRP A 344 -17.33 11.83 37.12
C TRP A 344 -15.86 11.46 37.28
N VAL A 345 -15.59 10.22 37.70
CA VAL A 345 -14.24 9.68 37.86
C VAL A 345 -13.89 8.84 36.64
N GLU A 346 -12.76 9.13 35.99
CA GLU A 346 -12.27 8.37 34.81
C GLU A 346 -11.71 7.02 35.27
N LEU A 347 -12.12 5.95 34.59
CA LEU A 347 -11.58 4.61 34.86
C LEU A 347 -10.13 4.50 34.41
N ASP A 348 -9.39 3.53 34.96
CA ASP A 348 -8.02 3.28 34.53
C ASP A 348 -7.97 2.88 33.06
N GLN A 349 -6.83 3.16 32.43
CA GLN A 349 -6.68 3.03 30.97
C GLN A 349 -6.90 1.58 30.48
N SER A 350 -6.47 0.57 31.24
CA SER A 350 -6.67 -0.83 30.85
C SER A 350 -8.14 -1.21 30.99
N LEU A 351 -8.78 -0.86 32.11
CA LEU A 351 -10.20 -1.15 32.33
C LEU A 351 -11.10 -0.41 31.34
N ASN A 352 -10.74 0.81 30.98
CA ASN A 352 -11.40 1.58 29.92
C ASN A 352 -11.34 0.85 28.56
N TYR A 353 -10.18 0.31 28.20
CA TYR A 353 -10.02 -0.49 26.99
C TYR A 353 -10.81 -1.79 27.06
N ASP A 354 -10.75 -2.52 28.17
CA ASP A 354 -11.46 -3.79 28.34
C ASP A 354 -12.98 -3.60 28.29
N LEU A 355 -13.50 -2.52 28.89
CA LEU A 355 -14.92 -2.15 28.82
C LEU A 355 -15.34 -1.74 27.41
N GLU A 356 -14.51 -0.97 26.71
CA GLU A 356 -14.81 -0.54 25.35
C GLU A 356 -14.77 -1.72 24.37
N MET A 357 -13.82 -2.64 24.51
CA MET A 357 -13.81 -3.88 23.73
C MET A 357 -15.02 -4.77 24.04
N ALA A 358 -15.40 -4.91 25.31
CA ALA A 358 -16.61 -5.63 25.70
C ALA A 358 -17.89 -4.96 25.17
N PHE A 359 -17.91 -3.62 25.08
CA PHE A 359 -19.01 -2.83 24.55
C PHE A 359 -19.11 -2.93 23.02
N HIS A 360 -17.98 -2.93 22.31
CA HIS A 360 -17.91 -3.05 20.86
C HIS A 360 -18.36 -4.43 20.36
N ASP A 361 -17.99 -5.50 21.05
CA ASP A 361 -18.14 -6.83 20.46
C ASP A 361 -19.54 -7.45 20.62
N LEU A 362 -20.29 -7.21 21.70
CA LEU A 362 -21.63 -7.78 22.01
C LEU A 362 -21.96 -9.19 21.45
N ALA A 363 -20.95 -10.02 21.21
CA ALA A 363 -21.07 -11.38 20.73
C ALA A 363 -21.32 -12.23 21.98
N PRO A 364 -22.42 -13.00 22.05
CA PRO A 364 -22.78 -13.77 23.25
C PRO A 364 -21.70 -14.77 23.74
N VAL A 365 -20.66 -15.02 22.94
CA VAL A 365 -19.57 -15.96 23.23
C VAL A 365 -18.39 -15.31 23.98
N HIS A 366 -18.36 -13.97 24.08
CA HIS A 366 -17.27 -13.20 24.69
C HIS A 366 -17.70 -12.47 25.98
N SER A 367 -18.86 -12.79 26.55
CA SER A 367 -19.25 -12.30 27.88
C SER A 367 -18.35 -12.93 28.95
N VAL A 368 -17.23 -12.27 29.25
CA VAL A 368 -16.32 -12.73 30.30
C VAL A 368 -17.03 -12.64 31.65
N GLU A 369 -17.01 -13.72 32.41
CA GLU A 369 -17.74 -13.87 33.68
C GLU A 369 -17.35 -12.81 34.73
N THR A 370 -16.09 -12.38 34.72
CA THR A 370 -15.56 -11.32 35.58
C THR A 370 -16.26 -9.97 35.36
N THR A 371 -16.49 -9.59 34.09
CA THR A 371 -17.14 -8.32 33.76
C THR A 371 -18.62 -8.34 34.13
N SER A 372 -19.30 -9.45 33.88
CA SER A 372 -20.70 -9.65 34.28
C SER A 372 -20.88 -9.63 35.81
N THR A 373 -19.92 -10.22 36.54
CA THR A 373 -19.90 -10.20 38.01
C THR A 373 -19.66 -8.79 38.54
N TRP A 374 -18.72 -8.05 37.96
CA TRP A 374 -18.44 -6.66 38.36
C TRP A 374 -19.66 -5.74 38.18
N PHE A 375 -20.37 -5.83 37.06
CA PHE A 375 -21.60 -5.04 36.85
C PHE A 375 -22.68 -5.36 37.88
N LYS A 376 -22.83 -6.64 38.23
CA LYS A 376 -23.79 -7.08 39.25
C LYS A 376 -23.44 -6.56 40.64
N ASP A 377 -22.15 -6.65 41.03
CA ASP A 377 -21.67 -6.22 42.34
C ASP A 377 -21.77 -4.70 42.54
N HIS A 378 -21.73 -3.92 41.44
CA HIS A 378 -21.85 -2.46 41.47
C HIS A 378 -23.26 -1.95 41.13
N GLY A 379 -24.25 -2.85 41.00
CA GLY A 379 -25.64 -2.48 40.74
C GLY A 379 -25.88 -1.79 39.39
N ILE A 380 -25.03 -2.08 38.39
CA ILE A 380 -25.07 -1.45 37.06
C ILE A 380 -25.98 -2.28 36.16
N THR A 381 -27.13 -1.72 35.79
CA THR A 381 -28.05 -2.33 34.83
C THR A 381 -27.56 -2.08 33.40
N VAL A 382 -27.12 -3.14 32.72
CA VAL A 382 -26.71 -3.07 31.31
C VAL A 382 -27.95 -2.80 30.44
N LEU A 383 -27.91 -1.70 29.69
CA LEU A 383 -29.00 -1.33 28.77
C LEU A 383 -29.02 -2.29 27.56
N ASN A 384 -30.23 -2.70 27.15
CA ASN A 384 -30.40 -3.55 25.98
C ASN A 384 -30.21 -2.72 24.69
N TRP A 385 -28.97 -2.64 24.21
CA TRP A 385 -28.57 -1.85 23.04
C TRP A 385 -28.47 -2.74 21.78
N PRO A 386 -28.96 -2.31 20.61
CA PRO A 386 -28.85 -3.11 19.39
C PRO A 386 -27.38 -3.21 18.94
N ALA A 387 -26.93 -4.43 18.62
CA ALA A 387 -25.54 -4.84 18.39
C ALA A 387 -24.89 -4.31 17.10
N ASN A 388 -25.09 -3.05 16.73
CA ASN A 388 -24.43 -2.45 15.57
C ASN A 388 -23.95 -1.03 15.89
N SER A 389 -22.93 -0.94 16.73
CA SER A 389 -22.07 0.25 16.80
C SER A 389 -21.18 0.29 15.54
N PRO A 390 -20.88 1.47 14.96
CA PRO A 390 -20.09 1.58 13.74
C PRO A 390 -18.59 1.42 14.03
N ASP A 391 -18.10 0.19 14.03
CA ASP A 391 -16.69 -0.11 14.29
C ASP A 391 -15.78 0.11 13.07
N LEU A 392 -14.58 0.65 13.33
CA LEU A 392 -13.48 0.83 12.37
C LEU A 392 -12.70 -0.49 12.10
N ASN A 393 -13.34 -1.65 12.19
CA ASN A 393 -12.68 -2.93 11.94
C ASN A 393 -12.34 -3.05 10.43
N PRO A 394 -11.08 -3.30 10.01
CA PRO A 394 -10.74 -3.47 8.60
C PRO A 394 -11.53 -4.59 7.90
N ILE A 395 -11.96 -5.61 8.64
CA ILE A 395 -12.90 -6.63 8.16
C ILE A 395 -14.30 -6.04 8.01
N GLU A 396 -14.78 -5.21 8.93
CA GLU A 396 -16.03 -4.42 8.77
C GLU A 396 -15.93 -3.47 7.57
N TYR A 397 -14.78 -2.86 7.30
CA TYR A 397 -14.57 -2.02 6.10
C TYR A 397 -14.44 -2.84 4.83
N LEU A 398 -13.85 -4.02 4.85
CA LEU A 398 -13.89 -4.93 3.72
C LEU A 398 -15.32 -5.38 3.47
N TRP A 399 -16.05 -5.74 4.53
CA TRP A 399 -17.49 -6.00 4.47
C TRP A 399 -18.27 -4.78 4.05
N ASP A 400 -17.89 -3.57 4.41
CA ASP A 400 -18.59 -2.34 4.08
C ASP A 400 -18.22 -1.84 2.69
N ILE A 401 -17.01 -2.13 2.18
CA ILE A 401 -16.60 -1.96 0.79
C ILE A 401 -17.31 -2.98 -0.08
N VAL A 402 -17.42 -4.24 0.36
CA VAL A 402 -18.21 -5.29 -0.29
C VAL A 402 -19.69 -4.88 -0.27
N LYS A 403 -20.26 -4.53 0.89
CA LYS A 403 -21.63 -4.02 1.05
C LYS A 403 -21.84 -2.75 0.22
N ARG A 404 -20.89 -1.79 0.15
CA ARG A 404 -20.99 -0.56 -0.67
C ARG A 404 -20.93 -0.86 -2.16
N LYS A 405 -20.04 -1.77 -2.60
CA LYS A 405 -20.00 -2.27 -3.98
C LYS A 405 -21.31 -3.01 -4.34
N MET A 406 -21.90 -3.73 -3.37
CA MET A 406 -23.20 -4.40 -3.49
C MET A 406 -24.41 -3.45 -3.36
N ARG A 407 -24.28 -2.30 -2.69
CA ARG A 407 -25.34 -1.27 -2.54
C ARG A 407 -25.68 -0.60 -3.88
N TYR A 408 -24.73 -0.52 -4.81
CA TYR A 408 -25.01 -0.06 -6.17
C TYR A 408 -25.78 -1.11 -6.98
N ALA A 409 -25.44 -2.39 -6.76
CA ALA A 409 -26.00 -3.56 -7.41
C ALA A 409 -27.45 -3.90 -7.01
N ARG A 410 -27.83 -3.62 -5.75
CA ARG A 410 -29.15 -3.90 -5.15
C ARG A 410 -29.72 -5.31 -5.45
N PRO A 411 -28.97 -6.40 -5.20
CA PRO A 411 -29.54 -7.73 -5.25
C PRO A 411 -30.50 -7.92 -4.06
N ASN A 412 -31.75 -8.25 -4.33
CA ASN A 412 -32.82 -8.40 -3.33
C ASN A 412 -32.97 -9.85 -2.84
N ASN A 413 -32.23 -10.80 -3.41
CA ASN A 413 -32.25 -12.19 -2.99
C ASN A 413 -30.89 -12.88 -3.22
N ALA A 414 -30.75 -14.08 -2.66
CA ALA A 414 -29.54 -14.89 -2.77
C ALA A 414 -29.19 -15.27 -4.21
N GLU A 415 -30.15 -15.31 -5.14
CA GLU A 415 -29.87 -15.57 -6.56
C GLU A 415 -29.26 -14.36 -7.28
N GLU A 416 -29.74 -13.15 -6.99
CA GLU A 416 -29.19 -11.89 -7.51
C GLU A 416 -27.79 -11.59 -6.93
N LEU A 417 -27.57 -11.96 -5.66
CA LEU A 417 -26.26 -11.93 -5.01
C LEU A 417 -25.29 -12.91 -5.70
N LYS A 418 -25.74 -14.15 -5.92
CA LYS A 418 -25.00 -15.15 -6.71
C LYS A 418 -24.75 -14.65 -8.13
N ALA A 419 -25.71 -14.01 -8.79
CA ALA A 419 -25.56 -13.48 -10.15
C ALA A 419 -24.47 -12.39 -10.26
N THR A 420 -24.21 -11.64 -9.19
CA THR A 420 -23.09 -10.67 -9.14
C THR A 420 -21.71 -11.35 -9.03
N ILE A 421 -21.69 -12.62 -8.60
CA ILE A 421 -20.51 -13.49 -8.48
C ILE A 421 -20.44 -14.52 -9.63
N ARG A 422 -21.51 -14.67 -10.43
CA ARG A 422 -21.57 -15.65 -11.52
C ARG A 422 -20.61 -15.22 -12.65
N PHE A 423 -19.62 -16.07 -12.89
CA PHE A 423 -18.93 -16.12 -14.17
C PHE A 423 -19.93 -16.49 -15.27
N PRO A 424 -19.63 -16.16 -16.54
CA PRO A 424 -20.48 -16.55 -17.66
C PRO A 424 -20.82 -18.05 -17.60
N PRO A 425 -22.08 -18.44 -17.88
CA PRO A 425 -22.52 -19.82 -17.74
C PRO A 425 -21.83 -20.79 -18.71
N ASN A 426 -21.22 -20.27 -19.77
CA ASN A 426 -20.42 -21.01 -20.75
C ASN A 426 -18.97 -21.25 -20.29
N TRP A 427 -18.56 -20.79 -19.09
CA TRP A 427 -17.23 -21.10 -18.57
C TRP A 427 -17.13 -22.51 -18.02
N SER A 428 -16.03 -23.19 -18.34
CA SER A 428 -15.66 -24.44 -17.67
C SER A 428 -15.08 -24.17 -16.28
N PRO A 429 -15.07 -25.17 -15.38
CA PRO A 429 -14.32 -25.11 -14.14
C PRO A 429 -12.86 -24.69 -14.40
N MET A 430 -12.32 -23.82 -13.53
CA MET A 430 -11.00 -23.21 -13.72
C MET A 430 -9.90 -23.77 -12.80
N ASP A 431 -10.20 -24.77 -11.94
CA ASP A 431 -9.23 -25.46 -11.07
C ASP A 431 -8.22 -24.52 -10.37
N ASN A 432 -8.73 -23.49 -9.69
CA ASN A 432 -7.96 -22.43 -9.00
C ASN A 432 -7.08 -21.51 -9.87
N LYS A 433 -7.12 -21.61 -11.20
CA LYS A 433 -6.48 -20.61 -12.08
C LYS A 433 -7.25 -19.29 -12.06
N ASP A 434 -6.56 -18.19 -12.33
CA ASP A 434 -7.15 -16.85 -12.50
C ASP A 434 -7.43 -16.49 -13.97
N LEU A 435 -6.74 -17.16 -14.89
CA LEU A 435 -6.91 -17.06 -16.33
C LEU A 435 -6.85 -18.46 -16.95
N ASP A 436 -7.82 -18.79 -17.80
CA ASP A 436 -7.79 -19.97 -18.66
C ASP A 436 -8.26 -19.63 -20.08
N MET A 437 -7.75 -20.35 -21.08
CA MET A 437 -8.12 -20.19 -22.49
C MET A 437 -8.71 -21.50 -22.97
N VAL A 438 -10.02 -21.52 -23.23
CA VAL A 438 -10.73 -22.76 -23.57
C VAL A 438 -11.05 -22.78 -25.05
N THR A 439 -10.40 -23.66 -25.81
CA THR A 439 -10.68 -23.85 -27.23
C THR A 439 -12.06 -24.47 -27.41
N LEU A 440 -12.92 -23.82 -28.20
CA LEU A 440 -14.25 -24.33 -28.53
C LEU A 440 -14.17 -25.49 -29.54
N ASP A 441 -14.98 -26.51 -29.32
CA ASP A 441 -15.20 -27.58 -30.28
C ASP A 441 -15.96 -27.03 -31.51
N PRO A 442 -15.47 -27.23 -32.75
CA PRO A 442 -16.15 -26.79 -33.97
C PRO A 442 -17.58 -27.33 -34.17
N THR A 443 -17.94 -28.41 -33.48
CA THR A 443 -19.28 -29.01 -33.49
C THR A 443 -20.23 -28.39 -32.45
N SER A 444 -19.71 -27.62 -31.51
CA SER A 444 -20.52 -26.97 -30.47
C SER A 444 -21.41 -25.87 -31.04
N ALA A 445 -22.61 -25.71 -30.45
CA ALA A 445 -23.55 -24.65 -30.84
C ALA A 445 -22.96 -23.24 -30.64
N GLU A 446 -22.12 -23.06 -29.62
CA GLU A 446 -21.44 -21.80 -29.33
C GLU A 446 -20.44 -21.43 -30.43
N TYR A 447 -19.60 -22.38 -30.86
CA TYR A 447 -18.69 -22.19 -31.98
C TYR A 447 -19.43 -21.80 -33.25
N GLN A 448 -20.46 -22.56 -33.62
CA GLN A 448 -21.24 -22.34 -34.85
C GLN A 448 -21.95 -20.99 -34.86
N SER A 449 -22.42 -20.54 -33.68
CA SER A 449 -23.01 -19.22 -33.52
C SER A 449 -21.99 -18.10 -33.77
N ILE A 450 -20.79 -18.20 -33.19
CA ILE A 450 -19.72 -17.23 -33.40
C ILE A 450 -19.23 -17.27 -34.86
N GLU A 451 -19.04 -18.46 -35.44
CA GLU A 451 -18.64 -18.63 -36.84
C GLU A 451 -19.65 -17.98 -37.79
N LYS A 452 -20.96 -18.14 -37.53
CA LYS A 452 -22.01 -17.48 -38.31
C LYS A 452 -21.94 -15.95 -38.22
N ASP A 453 -21.73 -15.39 -37.03
CA ASP A 453 -21.55 -13.94 -36.84
C ASP A 453 -20.31 -13.41 -37.57
N LEU A 454 -19.23 -14.20 -37.59
CA LEU A 454 -18.01 -13.89 -38.33
C LEU A 454 -18.29 -13.86 -39.84
N VAL A 455 -18.89 -14.91 -40.39
CA VAL A 455 -19.25 -14.97 -41.82
C VAL A 455 -20.15 -13.79 -42.21
N ALA A 456 -21.14 -13.45 -41.38
CA ALA A 456 -22.07 -12.35 -41.64
C ALA A 456 -21.41 -10.96 -41.62
N THR A 457 -20.31 -10.80 -40.90
CA THR A 457 -19.58 -9.52 -40.77
C THR A 457 -18.26 -9.50 -41.54
N SER A 458 -18.03 -10.50 -42.40
CA SER A 458 -16.89 -10.58 -43.30
C SER A 458 -17.22 -9.96 -44.66
N LYS A 459 -16.23 -9.35 -45.32
CA LYS A 459 -16.34 -8.94 -46.73
C LYS A 459 -16.14 -10.11 -47.70
N ASN A 460 -15.48 -11.18 -47.26
CA ASN A 460 -15.18 -12.38 -48.03
C ASN A 460 -15.58 -13.60 -47.17
N PRO A 461 -16.84 -14.07 -47.25
CA PRO A 461 -17.35 -15.15 -46.40
C PRO A 461 -16.74 -16.53 -46.71
N HIS A 462 -16.01 -16.67 -47.82
CA HIS A 462 -15.39 -17.91 -48.25
C HIS A 462 -13.91 -17.97 -47.85
N THR A 463 -13.62 -18.19 -46.57
CA THR A 463 -12.27 -18.61 -46.14
C THR A 463 -12.24 -20.14 -46.04
N ASN A 464 -11.34 -20.79 -46.79
CA ASN A 464 -11.22 -22.26 -46.81
C ASN A 464 -10.77 -22.89 -45.48
N THR A 465 -10.32 -22.08 -44.52
CA THR A 465 -9.84 -22.55 -43.21
C THR A 465 -10.76 -22.10 -42.10
N LYS A 466 -11.31 -23.06 -41.34
CA LYS A 466 -12.09 -22.79 -40.13
C LYS A 466 -11.24 -22.07 -39.07
N PRO A 467 -11.77 -21.04 -38.40
CA PRO A 467 -11.04 -20.33 -37.35
C PRO A 467 -10.92 -21.20 -36.09
N THR A 468 -9.85 -21.02 -35.33
CA THR A 468 -9.77 -21.46 -33.94
C THR A 468 -10.38 -20.40 -33.05
N ILE A 469 -11.35 -20.77 -32.21
CA ILE A 469 -12.05 -19.85 -31.31
C ILE A 469 -11.78 -20.28 -29.89
N ASN A 470 -11.24 -19.38 -29.07
CA ASN A 470 -10.93 -19.63 -27.67
C ASN A 470 -11.80 -18.71 -26.80
N ILE A 471 -12.49 -19.27 -25.81
CA ILE A 471 -13.09 -18.51 -24.71
C ILE A 471 -11.94 -17.99 -23.84
N VAL A 472 -11.96 -16.70 -23.51
CA VAL A 472 -11.06 -16.15 -22.50
C VAL A 472 -11.79 -16.19 -21.16
N GLN A 473 -11.27 -16.98 -20.21
CA GLN A 473 -11.82 -17.08 -18.86
C GLN A 473 -10.91 -16.37 -17.87
N SER A 474 -11.05 -15.05 -17.74
CA SER A 474 -10.29 -14.24 -16.78
C SER A 474 -11.15 -13.72 -15.64
N LYS A 475 -10.92 -14.22 -14.41
CA LYS A 475 -11.76 -13.91 -13.24
C LYS A 475 -11.75 -12.42 -12.90
N ASP A 476 -10.57 -11.84 -12.74
CA ASP A 476 -10.39 -10.43 -12.36
C ASP A 476 -10.92 -9.47 -13.43
N GLN A 477 -10.63 -9.73 -14.72
CA GLN A 477 -11.15 -8.90 -15.80
C GLN A 477 -12.68 -8.96 -15.90
N TRP A 478 -13.27 -10.16 -15.74
CA TRP A 478 -14.73 -10.31 -15.74
C TRP A 478 -15.38 -9.56 -14.58
N GLN A 479 -14.82 -9.65 -13.38
CA GLN A 479 -15.35 -8.94 -12.21
C GLN A 479 -15.32 -7.42 -12.40
N ARG A 480 -14.20 -6.87 -12.87
CA ARG A 480 -14.08 -5.43 -13.18
C ARG A 480 -15.09 -4.99 -14.23
N TYR A 481 -15.23 -5.78 -15.30
CA TYR A 481 -16.20 -5.55 -16.36
C TYR A 481 -17.65 -5.61 -15.87
N ALA A 482 -18.03 -6.67 -15.16
CA ALA A 482 -19.40 -6.94 -14.71
C ALA A 482 -19.91 -5.86 -13.74
N VAL A 483 -19.06 -5.39 -12.82
CA VAL A 483 -19.42 -4.28 -11.91
C VAL A 483 -19.68 -2.99 -12.70
N LYS A 484 -18.84 -2.67 -13.68
CA LYS A 484 -19.02 -1.49 -14.52
C LYS A 484 -20.28 -1.61 -15.39
N LYS A 485 -20.55 -2.81 -15.94
CA LYS A 485 -21.77 -3.10 -16.69
C LYS A 485 -23.01 -2.87 -15.84
N GLN A 486 -23.04 -3.38 -14.62
CA GLN A 486 -24.17 -3.21 -13.71
C GLN A 486 -24.42 -1.75 -13.35
N ALA A 487 -23.35 -0.98 -13.08
CA ALA A 487 -23.47 0.46 -12.83
C ALA A 487 -24.04 1.19 -14.06
N LEU A 488 -23.62 0.79 -15.26
CA LEU A 488 -24.09 1.38 -16.51
C LEU A 488 -25.54 1.01 -16.84
N ASP A 489 -25.93 -0.24 -16.63
CA ASP A 489 -27.30 -0.73 -16.79
C ASP A 489 -28.27 -0.02 -15.83
N LYS A 490 -27.82 0.26 -14.61
CA LYS A 490 -28.58 1.09 -13.66
C LYS A 490 -28.68 2.55 -14.12
N LYS A 491 -27.61 3.10 -14.69
CA LYS A 491 -27.57 4.48 -15.22
C LYS A 491 -28.50 4.65 -16.43
N TYR A 492 -28.57 3.65 -17.31
CA TYR A 492 -29.41 3.66 -18.51
C TYR A 492 -30.20 2.36 -18.71
N PRO A 493 -31.30 2.17 -17.95
CA PRO A 493 -32.03 0.90 -17.94
C PRO A 493 -32.76 0.57 -19.24
N LYS A 494 -32.96 1.56 -20.12
CA LYS A 494 -33.65 1.40 -21.42
C LYS A 494 -32.68 1.33 -22.60
N ASN A 495 -31.38 1.51 -22.38
CA ASN A 495 -30.38 1.52 -23.44
C ASN A 495 -29.79 0.13 -23.63
N LYS A 496 -29.36 -0.16 -24.87
CA LYS A 496 -28.48 -1.29 -25.14
C LYS A 496 -27.05 -0.89 -24.77
N ASN A 497 -26.68 -1.10 -23.51
CA ASN A 497 -25.40 -0.61 -22.97
C ASN A 497 -24.18 -1.47 -23.35
N GLU A 498 -24.40 -2.70 -23.81
CA GLU A 498 -23.35 -3.65 -24.20
C GLU A 498 -23.51 -4.04 -25.68
N LEU A 499 -22.39 -4.05 -26.42
CA LEU A 499 -22.30 -4.58 -27.78
C LEU A 499 -21.17 -5.61 -27.89
N ASN A 500 -21.37 -6.61 -28.74
CA ASN A 500 -20.28 -7.48 -29.19
C ASN A 500 -19.58 -6.79 -30.38
N LEU A 501 -18.33 -6.42 -30.20
CA LEU A 501 -17.52 -5.70 -31.20
C LEU A 501 -16.18 -6.39 -31.41
N TYR A 502 -15.48 -6.02 -32.48
CA TYR A 502 -14.24 -6.67 -32.91
C TYR A 502 -13.01 -5.81 -32.66
N HIS A 503 -11.91 -6.45 -32.28
CA HIS A 503 -10.60 -5.80 -32.08
C HIS A 503 -9.49 -6.65 -32.69
N GLY A 504 -8.93 -6.20 -33.82
CA GLY A 504 -7.77 -6.83 -34.46
C GLY A 504 -6.48 -6.47 -33.73
N THR A 505 -5.58 -7.45 -33.58
CA THR A 505 -4.29 -7.23 -32.92
C THR A 505 -3.23 -8.24 -33.40
N THR A 506 -2.00 -8.12 -32.87
CA THR A 506 -0.90 -9.06 -33.16
C THR A 506 -0.77 -10.14 -32.07
N LYS A 507 -0.16 -11.27 -32.42
CA LYS A 507 0.08 -12.40 -31.50
C LYS A 507 0.74 -11.99 -30.18
N GLU A 508 1.72 -11.10 -30.26
CA GLU A 508 2.48 -10.61 -29.11
C GLU A 508 1.60 -9.78 -28.15
N ILE A 509 0.59 -9.08 -28.69
CA ILE A 509 -0.32 -8.26 -27.91
C ILE A 509 -1.44 -9.11 -27.30
N CYS A 510 -1.86 -10.22 -27.94
CA CYS A 510 -2.84 -11.15 -27.36
C CYS A 510 -2.44 -11.61 -25.95
N GLN A 511 -1.16 -11.91 -25.70
CA GLN A 511 -0.69 -12.30 -24.37
C GLN A 511 -0.94 -11.21 -23.32
N LYS A 512 -0.74 -9.94 -23.68
CA LYS A 512 -0.99 -8.79 -22.80
C LYS A 512 -2.48 -8.55 -22.59
N ILE A 513 -3.30 -8.67 -23.63
CA ILE A 513 -4.75 -8.52 -23.52
C ILE A 513 -5.35 -9.64 -22.67
N ASN A 514 -4.91 -10.89 -22.86
CA ASN A 514 -5.39 -12.02 -22.06
C ASN A 514 -5.10 -11.86 -20.57
N THR A 515 -3.95 -11.27 -20.20
CA THR A 515 -3.56 -11.10 -18.79
C THR A 515 -4.07 -9.79 -18.16
N CYS A 516 -4.02 -8.68 -18.90
CA CYS A 516 -4.30 -7.35 -18.35
C CYS A 516 -5.62 -6.72 -18.83
N GLY A 517 -6.25 -7.29 -19.86
CA GLY A 517 -7.40 -6.71 -20.57
C GLY A 517 -6.98 -5.61 -21.56
N PHE A 518 -7.99 -4.88 -22.04
CA PHE A 518 -7.78 -3.76 -22.96
C PHE A 518 -7.28 -2.52 -22.20
N ASN A 519 -5.99 -2.20 -22.33
CA ASN A 519 -5.38 -1.04 -21.66
C ASN A 519 -5.19 0.12 -22.64
N ARG A 520 -5.86 1.24 -22.37
CA ARG A 520 -5.81 2.45 -23.21
C ARG A 520 -4.42 3.07 -23.33
N SER A 521 -3.51 2.79 -22.39
CA SER A 521 -2.13 3.30 -22.44
C SER A 521 -1.32 2.69 -23.59
N PHE A 522 -1.82 1.61 -24.21
CA PHE A 522 -1.28 1.05 -25.45
C PHE A 522 -1.96 1.58 -26.72
N CYS A 523 -2.80 2.63 -26.62
CA CYS A 523 -3.32 3.33 -27.79
C CYS A 523 -2.18 4.00 -28.58
N GLY A 524 -2.39 4.26 -29.88
CA GLY A 524 -1.42 4.98 -30.73
C GLY A 524 -0.56 4.12 -31.64
N ARG A 525 -0.66 2.78 -31.62
CA ARG A 525 -0.04 1.93 -32.66
C ARG A 525 -0.70 2.12 -34.04
N ASN A 526 -1.98 2.49 -34.03
CA ASN A 526 -2.77 2.89 -35.20
C ASN A 526 -3.39 4.28 -34.95
N ALA A 527 -3.88 4.95 -36.00
CA ALA A 527 -4.38 6.33 -35.91
C ALA A 527 -5.45 6.55 -34.83
N THR A 528 -5.25 7.51 -33.92
CA THR A 528 -6.18 7.88 -32.83
C THR A 528 -7.15 8.99 -33.25
N VAL A 529 -7.90 8.76 -34.33
CA VAL A 529 -8.76 9.78 -34.97
C VAL A 529 -9.91 10.25 -34.06
N TYR A 530 -10.46 9.34 -33.25
CA TYR A 530 -11.65 9.57 -32.43
C TYR A 530 -11.34 9.59 -30.91
N GLY A 531 -10.06 9.73 -30.55
CA GLY A 531 -9.57 9.81 -29.18
C GLY A 531 -8.49 8.78 -28.83
N ASP A 532 -7.80 9.02 -27.72
CA ASP A 532 -6.72 8.21 -27.17
C ASP A 532 -7.30 7.12 -26.24
N GLY A 533 -8.02 6.18 -26.85
CA GLY A 533 -8.64 5.03 -26.17
C GLY A 533 -8.44 3.71 -26.92
N THR A 534 -9.14 2.67 -26.49
CA THR A 534 -9.15 1.37 -27.18
C THR A 534 -10.27 1.34 -28.23
N TYR A 535 -9.92 0.96 -29.46
CA TYR A 535 -10.80 0.96 -30.62
C TYR A 535 -11.45 -0.40 -30.85
N PHE A 536 -12.74 -0.39 -31.18
CA PHE A 536 -13.52 -1.57 -31.55
C PHE A 536 -14.36 -1.28 -32.79
N ALA A 537 -14.44 -2.24 -33.71
CA ALA A 537 -15.25 -2.14 -34.92
C ALA A 537 -16.53 -2.96 -34.81
N LYS A 538 -17.61 -2.48 -35.41
CA LYS A 538 -18.90 -3.19 -35.48
C LYS A 538 -18.83 -4.49 -36.27
N GLU A 539 -17.99 -4.55 -37.30
CA GLU A 539 -17.88 -5.68 -38.21
C GLU A 539 -16.45 -6.23 -38.25
N MET A 540 -16.32 -7.56 -38.36
CA MET A 540 -15.02 -8.21 -38.26
C MET A 540 -14.07 -7.82 -39.40
N TRP A 541 -14.59 -7.58 -40.61
CA TRP A 541 -13.75 -7.33 -41.79
C TRP A 541 -12.82 -6.14 -41.57
N TYR A 542 -13.24 -5.15 -40.80
CA TYR A 542 -12.43 -3.97 -40.50
C TYR A 542 -11.28 -4.35 -39.57
N SER A 543 -11.57 -5.08 -38.49
CA SER A 543 -10.56 -5.58 -37.55
C SER A 543 -9.61 -6.61 -38.17
N CYS A 544 -10.03 -7.27 -39.24
CA CYS A 544 -9.23 -8.22 -40.01
C CYS A 544 -8.15 -7.54 -40.88
N HIS A 545 -8.25 -6.23 -41.17
CA HIS A 545 -7.26 -5.55 -42.01
C HIS A 545 -5.84 -5.68 -41.42
N ASP A 546 -4.81 -5.85 -42.28
CA ASP A 546 -3.42 -6.10 -41.85
C ASP A 546 -2.84 -4.98 -40.96
N THR A 547 -3.36 -3.76 -41.10
CA THR A 547 -3.05 -2.63 -40.22
C THR A 547 -3.36 -2.91 -38.74
N TYR A 548 -4.40 -3.71 -38.47
CA TYR A 548 -4.85 -4.02 -37.11
C TYR A 548 -4.45 -5.44 -36.70
N SER A 549 -4.65 -6.42 -37.59
CA SER A 549 -4.37 -7.83 -37.34
C SER A 549 -3.34 -8.34 -38.34
N SER A 550 -2.07 -8.00 -38.19
CA SER A 550 -1.02 -8.48 -39.10
C SER A 550 -0.78 -9.99 -38.95
N GLN A 551 -0.43 -10.67 -40.05
CA GLN A 551 -0.08 -12.09 -40.03
C GLN A 551 1.18 -12.34 -39.18
N ASP A 552 1.20 -13.44 -38.42
CA ASP A 552 2.41 -13.95 -37.78
C ASP A 552 3.27 -14.77 -38.76
N ALA A 553 4.41 -15.28 -38.28
CA ALA A 553 5.32 -16.10 -39.09
C ALA A 553 4.68 -17.38 -39.68
N SER A 554 3.54 -17.83 -39.16
CA SER A 554 2.78 -18.99 -39.65
C SER A 554 1.61 -18.61 -40.56
N GLY A 555 1.45 -17.32 -40.87
CA GLY A 555 0.35 -16.75 -41.65
C GLY A 555 -0.95 -16.60 -40.86
N GLN A 556 -0.92 -16.70 -39.52
CA GLN A 556 -2.11 -16.56 -38.68
C GLN A 556 -2.38 -15.10 -38.29
N LYS A 557 -3.65 -14.74 -38.22
CA LYS A 557 -4.16 -13.45 -37.77
C LYS A 557 -4.97 -13.61 -36.49
N TYR A 558 -5.01 -12.57 -35.68
CA TYR A 558 -5.56 -12.59 -34.33
C TYR A 558 -6.56 -11.45 -34.13
N MET A 559 -7.74 -11.79 -33.62
CA MET A 559 -8.81 -10.82 -33.39
C MET A 559 -9.64 -11.24 -32.17
N TYR A 560 -10.05 -10.26 -31.37
CA TYR A 560 -11.02 -10.51 -30.30
C TYR A 560 -12.43 -10.18 -30.77
N ARG A 561 -13.41 -11.00 -30.36
CA ARG A 561 -14.79 -10.57 -30.19
C ARG A 561 -14.96 -10.17 -28.73
N ALA A 562 -15.08 -8.88 -28.46
CA ALA A 562 -15.16 -8.31 -27.13
C ALA A 562 -16.58 -7.89 -26.78
N ARG A 563 -16.95 -7.99 -25.50
CA ARG A 563 -18.12 -7.31 -24.95
C ARG A 563 -17.72 -5.91 -24.56
N VAL A 564 -18.36 -4.91 -25.12
CA VAL A 564 -17.97 -3.50 -25.00
C VAL A 564 -19.12 -2.69 -24.41
N LEU A 565 -18.83 -1.96 -23.34
CA LEU A 565 -19.78 -1.08 -22.66
C LEU A 565 -19.83 0.26 -23.40
N VAL A 566 -20.87 0.44 -24.21
CA VAL A 566 -21.05 1.61 -25.07
C VAL A 566 -21.95 2.69 -24.45
N GLY A 567 -22.87 2.29 -23.54
CA GLY A 567 -23.71 3.21 -22.77
C GLY A 567 -24.37 4.29 -23.65
N LYS A 568 -24.20 5.56 -23.25
CA LYS A 568 -24.53 6.71 -24.08
C LYS A 568 -23.26 7.21 -24.78
N PRO A 569 -23.16 7.16 -26.12
CA PRO A 569 -21.98 7.60 -26.85
C PRO A 569 -21.98 9.12 -27.08
N CYS A 570 -20.78 9.70 -27.26
CA CYS A 570 -20.58 11.01 -27.88
C CYS A 570 -19.78 10.90 -29.19
N LEU A 571 -19.75 11.96 -29.99
CA LEU A 571 -18.89 12.01 -31.17
C LEU A 571 -17.42 12.09 -30.73
N GLY A 572 -16.56 11.24 -31.29
CA GLY A 572 -15.13 11.21 -30.99
C GLY A 572 -14.35 12.28 -31.74
N VAL A 573 -13.30 12.80 -31.10
CA VAL A 573 -12.40 13.80 -31.69
C VAL A 573 -10.94 13.47 -31.39
N LYS A 574 -10.03 13.87 -32.28
CA LYS A 574 -8.60 13.60 -32.14
C LYS A 574 -8.04 14.25 -30.87
N GLY A 575 -7.21 13.53 -30.11
CA GLY A 575 -6.56 14.01 -28.87
C GLY A 575 -7.45 13.99 -27.62
N MET A 576 -8.69 13.52 -27.74
CA MET A 576 -9.60 13.29 -26.63
C MET A 576 -9.09 12.17 -25.72
N LYS A 577 -8.97 12.40 -24.42
CA LYS A 577 -8.49 11.40 -23.43
C LYS A 577 -9.61 10.76 -22.60
N GLU A 578 -10.77 11.37 -22.59
CA GLU A 578 -11.99 10.89 -21.94
C GLU A 578 -13.23 11.38 -22.69
N PRO A 579 -14.40 10.71 -22.56
CA PRO A 579 -15.68 11.15 -23.12
C PRO A 579 -16.03 12.59 -22.77
N ASN A 580 -16.73 13.29 -23.67
CA ASN A 580 -17.22 14.63 -23.37
C ASN A 580 -18.17 14.63 -22.15
N PRO A 581 -18.34 15.77 -21.45
CA PRO A 581 -19.38 15.90 -20.44
C PRO A 581 -20.78 15.66 -21.04
N LEU A 582 -21.66 14.99 -20.29
CA LEU A 582 -23.06 14.81 -20.68
C LEU A 582 -23.79 16.15 -20.83
N ASN A 583 -23.41 17.13 -20.00
CA ASN A 583 -23.83 18.50 -20.09
C ASN A 583 -22.61 19.43 -19.94
N PRO A 584 -22.22 20.19 -20.98
CA PRO A 584 -21.09 21.12 -20.91
C PRO A 584 -21.23 22.21 -19.85
N THR A 585 -22.45 22.57 -19.44
CA THR A 585 -22.70 23.61 -18.43
C THR A 585 -22.85 23.07 -17.01
N ASP A 586 -22.92 21.74 -16.85
CA ASP A 586 -23.09 21.07 -15.55
C ASP A 586 -22.28 19.76 -15.51
N ILE A 587 -21.02 19.89 -15.10
CA ILE A 587 -20.07 18.76 -15.02
C ILE A 587 -20.46 17.72 -13.96
N SER A 588 -21.37 18.03 -13.04
CA SER A 588 -21.80 17.08 -11.99
C SER A 588 -22.61 15.90 -12.54
N GLN A 589 -23.17 16.05 -13.75
CA GLN A 589 -23.88 14.97 -14.44
C GLN A 589 -22.96 13.89 -15.01
N GLY A 590 -21.64 14.13 -14.99
CA GLY A 590 -20.62 13.18 -15.45
C GLY A 590 -20.41 13.18 -16.95
N LEU A 591 -19.75 12.14 -17.44
CA LEU A 591 -19.31 12.01 -18.84
C LEU A 591 -20.19 11.03 -19.61
N PHE A 592 -20.14 11.13 -20.95
CA PHE A 592 -20.56 10.05 -21.85
C PHE A 592 -19.74 8.77 -21.60
N ASP A 593 -20.17 7.64 -22.12
CA ASP A 593 -19.60 6.34 -21.72
C ASP A 593 -18.59 5.78 -22.73
N CYS A 594 -18.74 6.14 -24.00
CA CYS A 594 -17.76 5.92 -25.06
C CYS A 594 -17.80 7.03 -26.12
N ALA A 595 -16.83 7.04 -27.03
CA ALA A 595 -16.86 7.88 -28.23
C ALA A 595 -17.11 7.03 -29.47
N VAL A 596 -17.75 7.61 -30.48
CA VAL A 596 -18.03 6.96 -31.77
C VAL A 596 -17.64 7.84 -32.95
N ASP A 597 -17.43 7.22 -34.11
CA ASP A 597 -17.19 7.90 -35.38
C ASP A 597 -18.42 8.63 -35.93
N ASN A 598 -19.62 8.06 -35.72
CA ASN A 598 -20.88 8.63 -36.17
C ASN A 598 -21.99 8.35 -35.15
N LEU A 599 -22.79 9.35 -34.78
CA LEU A 599 -23.84 9.20 -33.76
C LEU A 599 -25.10 8.50 -34.28
N GLN A 600 -25.41 8.62 -35.58
CA GLN A 600 -26.60 8.02 -36.18
C GLN A 600 -26.38 6.56 -36.57
N ASN A 601 -25.22 6.25 -37.15
CA ASN A 601 -24.83 4.89 -37.52
C ASN A 601 -23.37 4.62 -37.12
N PRO A 602 -23.11 4.34 -35.83
CA PRO A 602 -21.76 4.14 -35.34
C PRO A 602 -21.16 2.84 -35.89
N PHE A 603 -19.93 2.92 -36.39
CA PHE A 603 -19.15 1.78 -36.87
C PHE A 603 -17.91 1.53 -36.01
N ILE A 604 -17.27 2.59 -35.53
CA ILE A 604 -16.12 2.54 -34.62
C ILE A 604 -16.53 3.05 -33.25
N TYR A 605 -16.14 2.30 -32.22
CA TYR A 605 -16.35 2.64 -30.81
C TYR A 605 -15.00 2.76 -30.11
N VAL A 606 -14.82 3.83 -29.35
CA VAL A 606 -13.60 4.11 -28.58
C VAL A 606 -13.94 4.17 -27.10
N VAL A 607 -13.28 3.32 -26.32
CA VAL A 607 -13.47 3.22 -24.88
C VAL A 607 -12.24 3.73 -24.15
N PHE A 608 -12.47 4.60 -23.15
CA PHE A 608 -11.41 5.29 -22.38
C PHE A 608 -11.24 4.74 -20.95
N CYS A 609 -11.95 3.66 -20.62
CA CYS A 609 -11.87 3.00 -19.32
C CYS A 609 -11.47 1.54 -19.52
N ASP A 610 -10.45 1.08 -18.80
CA ASP A 610 -9.89 -0.27 -19.01
C ASP A 610 -10.90 -1.39 -18.68
N ALA A 611 -11.83 -1.14 -17.75
CA ALA A 611 -12.93 -2.05 -17.43
C ALA A 611 -14.14 -1.93 -18.37
N GLY A 612 -14.07 -1.07 -19.40
CA GLY A 612 -15.16 -0.83 -20.35
C GLY A 612 -15.29 -1.86 -21.47
N ALA A 613 -14.37 -2.82 -21.55
CA ALA A 613 -14.45 -3.92 -22.50
C ALA A 613 -13.87 -5.22 -21.90
N TYR A 614 -14.47 -6.35 -22.26
CA TYR A 614 -14.03 -7.69 -21.87
C TYR A 614 -13.65 -8.50 -23.12
N PRO A 615 -12.45 -9.09 -23.21
CA PRO A 615 -12.03 -9.90 -24.36
C PRO A 615 -12.71 -11.27 -24.32
N ASP A 616 -13.97 -11.38 -24.74
CA ASP A 616 -14.81 -12.59 -24.56
C ASP A 616 -14.26 -13.81 -25.34
N TYR A 617 -13.89 -13.63 -26.61
CA TYR A 617 -13.30 -14.68 -27.45
C TYR A 617 -12.07 -14.19 -28.18
N LEU A 618 -11.03 -15.03 -28.24
CA LEU A 618 -9.89 -14.88 -29.13
C LEU A 618 -10.07 -15.78 -30.36
N ILE A 619 -10.14 -15.17 -31.53
CA ILE A 619 -10.32 -15.82 -32.82
C ILE A 619 -8.99 -15.79 -33.58
N ILE A 620 -8.52 -16.96 -33.98
CA ILE A 620 -7.28 -17.16 -34.72
C ILE A 620 -7.64 -17.78 -36.07
N PHE A 621 -7.21 -17.15 -37.16
CA PHE A 621 -7.60 -17.57 -38.51
C PHE A 621 -6.51 -17.26 -39.52
N LYS A 622 -6.63 -17.84 -40.71
CA LYS A 622 -5.81 -17.48 -41.87
C LYS A 622 -6.70 -16.78 -42.89
N THR A 623 -6.23 -15.67 -43.46
CA THR A 623 -6.83 -15.10 -44.66
C THR A 623 -6.38 -15.91 -45.86
N ALA A 624 -7.30 -16.21 -46.76
CA ALA A 624 -7.02 -16.87 -48.04
C ALA A 624 -6.14 -15.99 -48.94
#